data_AF-A0A8H7CDE8-F1
#
_entry.id   AF-A0A8H7CDE8-F1
#
_cell.length_a   1.000
_cell.length_b   1.000
_cell.length_c   1.000
_cell.angle_alpha   90.00
_cell.angle_beta   90.00
_cell.angle_gamma   90.00
#
_symmetry.space_group_name_H-M   'P 1'
#
loop_
_entity.id
_entity.type
_entity.pdbx_description
1 polymer ?
#
loop_
_entity_poly.entity_id
_entity_poly.type
_entity_poly.pdbx_seq_one_letter_code
_entity_poly.pdbx_strand_id
1 'polypeptide(L)'
;MLRSTTGRVASALHRSSRQFQRPFSISKTLLALGAGTGRRTLRPQASSFPRSLTSRTPYSTTAPDATPSPKDLSDEEALARIDQVPSMGDVFRQVPKKDLSRITSAYLLICEVMLYLARPGENAPAYLSMFTNAAVPPDSEIGRARKALFDITKLATELLSAVPDSAALKNEYAPVFGLSGALDACFLAYEGPGKHGDEDLQEWTKFWSRAQPIVLEMAVMLDGMSDKVMKGIP
;
A
#
# COMPACT_ATOMS: atom_id res chain seq x y z
N MET A 1 9.70 -29.72 50.84
CA MET A 1 9.82 -30.99 50.09
C MET A 1 8.44 -31.44 49.65
N LEU A 2 8.06 -31.21 48.39
CA LEU A 2 6.94 -31.89 47.73
C LEU A 2 7.30 -31.97 46.25
N ARG A 3 7.63 -33.19 45.80
CA ARG A 3 7.88 -33.54 44.40
C ARG A 3 6.52 -33.81 43.76
N SER A 4 6.24 -33.22 42.61
CA SER A 4 5.19 -33.72 41.72
C SER A 4 5.71 -33.82 40.29
N THR A 5 5.68 -35.05 39.82
CA THR A 5 6.00 -35.61 38.52
C THR A 5 4.90 -35.36 37.50
N THR A 6 5.27 -34.85 36.33
CA THR A 6 4.61 -35.01 35.02
C THR A 6 5.65 -34.55 34.00
N GLY A 7 6.02 -35.27 32.94
CA GLY A 7 5.40 -36.37 32.22
C GLY A 7 5.72 -36.09 30.75
N ARG A 8 6.78 -36.71 30.23
CA ARG A 8 7.17 -36.66 28.81
C ARG A 8 6.07 -37.32 27.97
N VAL A 9 5.66 -36.66 26.89
CA VAL A 9 5.17 -37.32 25.68
C VAL A 9 5.86 -36.68 24.48
N ALA A 10 6.24 -37.55 23.54
CA ALA A 10 7.21 -37.33 22.50
C ALA A 10 6.57 -37.01 21.14
N SER A 11 7.41 -36.40 20.30
CA SER A 11 7.56 -36.68 18.87
C SER A 11 6.53 -36.19 17.85
N ALA A 12 7.16 -35.77 16.74
CA ALA A 12 6.69 -35.75 15.36
C ALA A 12 5.85 -34.55 14.91
N LEU A 13 6.51 -33.59 14.25
CA LEU A 13 6.10 -33.13 12.93
C LEU A 13 7.31 -32.54 12.20
N HIS A 14 8.07 -33.45 11.59
CA HIS A 14 8.93 -33.13 10.45
C HIS A 14 8.01 -33.15 9.22
N ARG A 15 7.66 -31.99 8.66
CA ARG A 15 7.11 -31.92 7.31
C ARG A 15 7.42 -30.59 6.64
N SER A 16 8.33 -30.71 5.68
CA SER A 16 8.25 -30.08 4.37
C SER A 16 8.47 -28.57 4.30
N SER A 17 9.75 -28.20 4.37
CA SER A 17 10.30 -27.12 3.55
C SER A 17 9.94 -27.36 2.08
N ARG A 18 8.85 -26.76 1.61
CA ARG A 18 8.64 -26.50 0.18
C ARG A 18 8.64 -25.01 -0.04
N GLN A 19 9.72 -24.58 -0.68
CA GLN A 19 9.86 -23.33 -1.39
C GLN A 19 8.55 -22.98 -2.09
N PHE A 20 7.88 -21.93 -1.63
CA PHE A 20 7.01 -21.14 -2.48
C PHE A 20 7.70 -19.79 -2.67
N GLN A 21 8.55 -19.74 -3.69
CA GLN A 21 8.82 -18.49 -4.39
C GLN A 21 7.50 -18.02 -5.00
N ARG A 22 6.86 -17.00 -4.42
CA ARG A 22 6.01 -16.09 -5.17
C ARG A 22 6.28 -14.66 -4.74
N PRO A 23 6.48 -13.73 -5.69
CA PRO A 23 6.83 -12.36 -5.40
C PRO A 23 5.54 -11.55 -5.23
N PHE A 24 5.24 -11.10 -4.02
CA PHE A 24 4.57 -9.81 -3.85
C PHE A 24 5.52 -8.95 -3.01
N SER A 25 6.53 -8.43 -3.68
CA SER A 25 7.45 -7.44 -3.12
C SER A 25 6.95 -6.07 -3.58
N ILE A 26 5.91 -5.56 -2.92
CA ILE A 26 5.48 -4.15 -3.08
C ILE A 26 6.65 -3.21 -2.70
N SER A 27 7.54 -3.68 -1.83
CA SER A 27 8.69 -2.97 -1.30
C SER A 27 9.75 -2.56 -2.34
N LYS A 28 9.80 -3.14 -3.54
CA LYS A 28 10.85 -2.81 -4.53
C LYS A 28 10.44 -1.78 -5.58
N THR A 29 9.16 -1.63 -5.90
CA THR A 29 8.74 -0.74 -6.99
C THR A 29 8.47 0.69 -6.53
N LEU A 30 7.96 0.88 -5.30
CA LEU A 30 7.59 2.21 -4.80
C LEU A 30 8.76 3.01 -4.24
N LEU A 31 9.85 2.35 -3.83
CA LEU A 31 11.05 3.03 -3.32
C LEU A 31 11.94 3.64 -4.43
N ALA A 32 11.65 3.38 -5.70
CA ALA A 32 12.43 3.88 -6.83
C ALA A 32 11.99 5.27 -7.35
N LEU A 33 10.89 5.84 -6.83
CA LEU A 33 10.32 7.12 -7.29
C LEU A 33 10.89 8.37 -6.58
N GLY A 34 11.88 8.22 -5.70
CA GLY A 34 12.36 9.30 -4.82
C GLY A 34 13.78 9.83 -5.04
N ALA A 35 14.53 9.40 -6.06
CA ALA A 35 15.94 9.79 -6.21
C ALA A 35 16.23 10.56 -7.50
N GLY A 36 15.81 11.84 -7.54
CA GLY A 36 16.20 12.78 -8.57
C GLY A 36 17.39 13.65 -8.15
N THR A 37 18.61 13.26 -8.51
CA THR A 37 19.77 14.17 -8.52
C THR A 37 20.73 13.86 -9.67
N GLY A 38 20.92 14.85 -10.55
CA GLY A 38 22.27 15.18 -11.05
C GLY A 38 22.69 14.67 -12.44
N ARG A 39 22.57 15.57 -13.42
CA ARG A 39 23.36 15.72 -14.66
C ARG A 39 24.62 14.83 -14.84
N ARG A 40 24.74 14.20 -16.03
CA ARG A 40 25.93 14.41 -16.89
C ARG A 40 25.68 13.97 -18.35
N THR A 41 25.91 14.92 -19.26
CA THR A 41 26.09 14.77 -20.71
C THR A 41 27.39 14.05 -21.06
N LEU A 42 27.40 13.29 -22.17
CA LEU A 42 28.43 13.16 -23.25
C LEU A 42 28.13 11.87 -24.06
N ARG A 43 27.60 11.98 -25.29
CA ARG A 43 28.26 11.97 -26.63
C ARG A 43 28.48 10.53 -27.20
N PRO A 44 28.19 10.26 -28.50
CA PRO A 44 27.98 8.90 -29.02
C PRO A 44 29.23 8.28 -29.66
N GLN A 45 29.27 6.94 -29.70
CA GLN A 45 30.06 6.20 -30.68
C GLN A 45 29.24 5.08 -31.31
N ALA A 46 29.25 5.08 -32.64
CA ALA A 46 28.75 4.03 -33.50
C ALA A 46 29.81 2.95 -33.67
N SER A 47 29.39 1.67 -33.64
CA SER A 47 30.14 0.59 -34.25
C SER A 47 29.18 -0.51 -34.72
N SER A 48 29.05 -0.58 -36.02
CA SER A 48 28.42 -1.62 -36.84
C SER A 48 29.21 -2.92 -36.82
N PHE A 49 28.55 -4.08 -36.66
CA PHE A 49 29.02 -5.42 -37.11
C PHE A 49 27.82 -6.39 -37.27
N PRO A 50 27.96 -7.51 -38.02
CA PRO A 50 27.00 -7.93 -39.03
C PRO A 50 26.11 -9.13 -38.65
N ARG A 51 25.07 -9.30 -39.48
CA ARG A 51 24.23 -10.50 -39.62
C ARG A 51 25.07 -11.78 -39.76
N SER A 52 24.69 -12.83 -39.03
CA SER A 52 24.76 -14.21 -39.51
C SER A 52 23.57 -15.02 -39.03
N LEU A 53 23.03 -15.80 -39.97
CA LEU A 53 21.86 -16.66 -39.93
C LEU A 53 22.22 -18.08 -39.45
N THR A 54 21.18 -18.83 -39.09
CA THR A 54 21.12 -20.28 -38.76
C THR A 54 21.55 -20.60 -37.32
N SER A 55 20.80 -21.36 -36.52
CA SER A 55 20.14 -22.63 -36.82
C SER A 55 18.89 -22.84 -35.95
N ARG A 56 17.97 -23.61 -36.52
CA ARG A 56 16.59 -23.83 -36.12
C ARG A 56 16.53 -25.16 -35.35
N THR A 57 16.28 -25.14 -34.04
CA THR A 57 15.91 -26.34 -33.27
C THR A 57 14.40 -26.34 -33.01
N PRO A 58 13.66 -27.41 -33.36
CA PRO A 58 12.23 -27.50 -33.07
C PRO A 58 12.03 -28.07 -31.67
N TYR A 59 12.05 -27.20 -30.66
CA TYR A 59 11.41 -27.52 -29.38
C TYR A 59 9.99 -26.97 -29.44
N SER A 60 9.05 -27.90 -29.67
CA SER A 60 7.63 -27.68 -29.41
C SER A 60 7.44 -27.62 -27.89
N THR A 61 7.80 -26.49 -27.30
CA THR A 61 7.33 -26.11 -25.96
C THR A 61 5.95 -25.52 -26.17
N THR A 62 4.92 -26.34 -25.96
CA THR A 62 3.60 -25.85 -25.61
C THR A 62 3.80 -24.91 -24.43
N ALA A 63 3.64 -23.61 -24.68
CA ALA A 63 3.74 -22.61 -23.64
C ALA A 63 2.77 -23.01 -22.52
N PRO A 64 3.22 -23.09 -21.25
CA PRO A 64 2.29 -23.27 -20.15
C PRO A 64 1.26 -22.15 -20.25
N ASP A 65 0.01 -22.58 -20.29
CA ASP A 65 -1.21 -21.78 -20.36
C ASP A 65 -0.99 -20.47 -19.60
N ALA A 66 -1.05 -19.35 -20.34
CA ALA A 66 -0.83 -18.03 -19.79
C ALA A 66 -1.76 -17.89 -18.59
N THR A 67 -1.19 -17.87 -17.39
CA THR A 67 -1.93 -17.60 -16.17
C THR A 67 -2.70 -16.31 -16.44
N PRO A 68 -4.03 -16.26 -16.21
CA PRO A 68 -4.80 -15.06 -16.52
C PRO A 68 -4.10 -13.90 -15.83
N SER A 69 -3.59 -12.96 -16.65
CA SER A 69 -3.01 -11.72 -16.14
C SER A 69 -4.06 -11.13 -15.21
N PRO A 70 -3.71 -10.73 -13.97
CA PRO A 70 -4.65 -10.04 -13.09
C PRO A 70 -5.33 -8.98 -13.93
N LYS A 71 -6.66 -9.04 -14.05
CA LYS A 71 -7.39 -8.09 -14.90
C LYS A 71 -6.97 -6.70 -14.45
N ASP A 72 -6.25 -5.99 -15.32
CA ASP A 72 -5.88 -4.61 -15.08
C ASP A 72 -7.19 -3.86 -14.88
N LEU A 73 -7.39 -3.32 -13.68
CA LEU A 73 -8.56 -2.50 -13.37
C LEU A 73 -8.53 -1.31 -14.32
N SER A 74 -9.63 -1.10 -15.06
CA SER A 74 -9.73 0.09 -15.88
C SER A 74 -9.72 1.34 -14.99
N ASP A 75 -9.24 2.46 -15.54
CA ASP A 75 -9.15 3.74 -14.83
C ASP A 75 -10.49 4.15 -14.21
N GLU A 76 -11.56 3.92 -14.95
CA GLU A 76 -12.92 4.25 -14.56
C GLU A 76 -13.43 3.33 -13.44
N GLU A 77 -13.07 2.05 -13.44
CA GLU A 77 -13.36 1.13 -12.33
C GLU A 77 -12.58 1.50 -11.06
N ALA A 78 -11.31 1.89 -11.20
CA ALA A 78 -10.49 2.32 -10.07
C ALA A 78 -11.05 3.59 -9.42
N LEU A 79 -11.46 4.56 -10.24
CA LEU A 79 -12.12 5.78 -9.77
C LEU A 79 -13.48 5.48 -9.14
N ALA A 80 -14.30 4.61 -9.73
CA ALA A 80 -15.59 4.25 -9.18
C ALA A 80 -15.48 3.58 -7.80
N ARG A 81 -14.42 2.80 -7.54
CA ARG A 81 -14.15 2.24 -6.21
C ARG A 81 -13.80 3.31 -5.19
N ILE A 82 -13.00 4.27 -5.61
CA ILE A 82 -12.52 5.39 -4.78
C ILE A 82 -13.67 6.37 -4.47
N ASP A 83 -14.53 6.64 -5.43
CA ASP A 83 -15.73 7.47 -5.22
C ASP A 83 -16.77 6.78 -4.31
N GLN A 84 -16.70 5.44 -4.15
CA GLN A 84 -17.50 4.70 -3.18
C GLN A 84 -16.90 4.69 -1.77
N VAL A 85 -15.66 5.15 -1.58
CA VAL A 85 -15.03 5.15 -0.25
C VAL A 85 -15.84 5.94 0.78
N PRO A 86 -16.37 7.14 0.48
CA PRO A 86 -17.15 7.89 1.48
C PRO A 86 -18.35 7.09 1.98
N SER A 87 -19.01 6.30 1.11
CA SER A 87 -20.12 5.43 1.51
C SER A 87 -19.64 4.14 2.20
N MET A 88 -18.45 3.64 1.87
CA MET A 88 -17.80 2.56 2.63
C MET A 88 -17.35 3.00 4.02
N GLY A 89 -17.09 4.29 4.24
CA GLY A 89 -16.70 4.82 5.54
C GLY A 89 -17.68 4.45 6.65
N ASP A 90 -18.99 4.50 6.36
CA ASP A 90 -20.02 4.11 7.31
C ASP A 90 -20.01 2.60 7.59
N VAL A 91 -19.67 1.77 6.61
CA VAL A 91 -19.48 0.32 6.78
C VAL A 91 -18.29 0.04 7.70
N PHE A 92 -17.17 0.72 7.48
CA PHE A 92 -15.98 0.56 8.32
C PHE A 92 -16.17 1.09 9.75
N ARG A 93 -16.95 2.16 9.93
CA ARG A 93 -17.33 2.67 11.26
C ARG A 93 -18.24 1.71 12.02
N GLN A 94 -18.98 0.86 11.31
CA GLN A 94 -19.81 -0.20 11.89
C GLN A 94 -19.03 -1.49 12.21
N VAL A 95 -17.74 -1.58 11.84
CA VAL A 95 -16.90 -2.75 12.13
C VAL A 95 -16.93 -3.03 13.63
N PRO A 96 -17.12 -4.30 14.05
CA PRO A 96 -17.14 -4.67 15.46
C PRO A 96 -15.94 -4.10 16.21
N LYS A 97 -16.15 -3.68 17.46
CA LYS A 97 -15.10 -3.10 18.33
C LYS A 97 -13.99 -4.08 18.73
N LYS A 98 -13.84 -5.20 18.02
CA LYS A 98 -12.71 -6.11 18.20
C LYS A 98 -11.49 -5.44 17.60
N ASP A 99 -10.47 -5.26 18.42
CA ASP A 99 -9.26 -4.52 18.07
C ASP A 99 -8.55 -5.08 16.83
N LEU A 100 -8.52 -6.41 16.66
CA LEU A 100 -7.93 -7.05 15.49
C LEU A 100 -8.68 -6.70 14.20
N SER A 101 -10.02 -6.68 14.23
CA SER A 101 -10.83 -6.33 13.06
C SER A 101 -10.55 -4.90 12.59
N ARG A 102 -10.29 -3.98 13.52
CA ARG A 102 -9.93 -2.59 13.21
C ARG A 102 -8.57 -2.49 12.52
N ILE A 103 -7.56 -3.21 13.01
CA ILE A 103 -6.24 -3.25 12.37
C ILE A 103 -6.33 -3.86 10.96
N THR A 104 -7.08 -4.97 10.81
CA THR A 104 -7.30 -5.57 9.49
C THR A 104 -8.01 -4.62 8.53
N SER A 105 -9.04 -3.90 9.00
CA SER A 105 -9.72 -2.90 8.19
C SER A 105 -8.80 -1.74 7.78
N ALA A 106 -8.00 -1.23 8.71
CA ALA A 106 -7.00 -0.19 8.41
C ALA A 106 -5.98 -0.67 7.36
N TYR A 107 -5.51 -1.93 7.47
CA TYR A 107 -4.63 -2.54 6.47
C TYR A 107 -5.27 -2.59 5.09
N LEU A 108 -6.51 -3.06 4.97
CA LEU A 108 -7.21 -3.14 3.68
C LEU A 108 -7.38 -1.74 3.04
N LEU A 109 -7.70 -0.73 3.85
CA LEU A 109 -7.82 0.65 3.40
C LEU A 109 -6.48 1.20 2.87
N ILE A 110 -5.39 0.98 3.61
CA ILE A 110 -4.04 1.40 3.18
C ILE A 110 -3.63 0.67 1.90
N CYS A 111 -3.94 -0.63 1.77
CA CYS A 111 -3.71 -1.36 0.53
C CYS A 111 -4.45 -0.76 -0.67
N GLU A 112 -5.69 -0.28 -0.49
CA GLU A 112 -6.43 0.38 -1.57
C GLU A 112 -5.72 1.67 -2.02
N VAL A 113 -5.18 2.46 -1.08
CA VAL A 113 -4.34 3.63 -1.40
C VAL A 113 -3.11 3.21 -2.21
N MET A 114 -2.42 2.16 -1.77
CA MET A 114 -1.22 1.67 -2.44
C MET A 114 -1.51 1.17 -3.86
N LEU A 115 -2.58 0.41 -4.05
CA LEU A 115 -3.00 -0.09 -5.35
C LEU A 115 -3.35 1.06 -6.30
N TYR A 116 -4.02 2.08 -5.79
CA TYR A 116 -4.34 3.25 -6.59
C TYR A 116 -3.09 4.01 -7.05
N LEU A 117 -2.17 4.29 -6.12
CA LEU A 117 -0.92 4.99 -6.43
C LEU A 117 0.01 4.15 -7.32
N ALA A 118 -0.09 2.82 -7.26
CA ALA A 118 0.69 1.89 -8.08
C ALA A 118 0.02 1.53 -9.41
N ARG A 119 -1.02 2.26 -9.83
CA ARG A 119 -1.74 2.04 -11.08
C ARG A 119 -0.78 1.78 -12.24
N PRO A 120 -0.88 0.62 -12.93
CA PRO A 120 -0.08 0.36 -14.11
C PRO A 120 -0.51 1.29 -15.25
N GLY A 121 0.47 1.80 -16.01
CA GLY A 121 0.20 2.60 -17.20
C GLY A 121 1.45 3.32 -17.71
N GLU A 122 1.52 3.54 -19.01
CA GLU A 122 2.62 4.29 -19.65
C GLU A 122 2.77 5.71 -19.08
N ASN A 123 1.68 6.26 -18.53
CA ASN A 123 1.60 7.60 -17.95
C ASN A 123 1.69 7.63 -16.42
N ALA A 124 1.98 6.51 -15.73
CA ALA A 124 1.97 6.47 -14.26
C ALA A 124 2.86 7.54 -13.59
N PRO A 125 4.11 7.81 -14.06
CA PRO A 125 4.92 8.88 -13.48
C PRO A 125 4.32 10.28 -13.69
N ALA A 126 3.72 10.51 -14.87
CA ALA A 126 3.06 11.77 -15.18
C ALA A 126 1.82 11.95 -14.30
N TYR A 127 1.06 10.88 -14.09
CA TYR A 127 -0.11 10.87 -13.21
C TYR A 127 0.27 11.22 -11.77
N LEU A 128 1.27 10.54 -11.19
CA LEU A 128 1.71 10.83 -9.82
C LEU A 128 2.22 12.27 -9.66
N SER A 129 2.89 12.79 -10.70
CA SER A 129 3.30 14.20 -10.75
C SER A 129 2.10 15.14 -10.75
N MET A 130 1.06 14.86 -11.56
CA MET A 130 -0.18 15.66 -11.58
C MET A 130 -0.95 15.54 -10.26
N PHE A 131 -1.08 14.33 -9.73
CA PHE A 131 -1.70 14.05 -8.44
C PHE A 131 -1.06 14.88 -7.32
N THR A 132 0.26 15.06 -7.34
CA THR A 132 0.98 15.81 -6.30
C THR A 132 0.95 17.32 -6.54
N ASN A 133 1.07 17.77 -7.80
CA ASN A 133 1.45 19.17 -8.11
C ASN A 133 0.48 19.93 -9.01
N ALA A 134 -0.52 19.29 -9.63
CA ALA A 134 -1.39 19.98 -10.57
C ALA A 134 -2.51 20.74 -9.86
N ALA A 135 -2.72 22.00 -10.23
CA ALA A 135 -3.94 22.73 -9.89
C ALA A 135 -5.05 22.17 -10.77
N VAL A 136 -6.04 21.53 -10.16
CA VAL A 136 -7.14 20.89 -10.87
C VAL A 136 -8.47 21.28 -10.21
N PRO A 137 -9.58 21.33 -10.96
CA PRO A 137 -10.91 21.48 -10.38
C PRO A 137 -11.20 20.38 -9.34
N PRO A 138 -11.92 20.66 -8.25
CA PRO A 138 -12.24 19.66 -7.21
C PRO A 138 -13.01 18.45 -7.73
N ASP A 139 -13.83 18.67 -8.76
CA ASP A 139 -14.65 17.67 -9.44
C ASP A 139 -13.89 16.90 -10.54
N SER A 140 -12.65 17.28 -10.85
CA SER A 140 -11.79 16.53 -11.78
C SER A 140 -11.43 15.16 -11.22
N GLU A 141 -10.97 14.25 -12.10
CA GLU A 141 -10.45 12.94 -11.69
C GLU A 141 -9.42 13.04 -10.56
N ILE A 142 -8.43 13.93 -10.72
CA ILE A 142 -7.36 14.11 -9.73
C ILE A 142 -7.90 14.75 -8.46
N GLY A 143 -8.84 15.70 -8.57
CA GLY A 143 -9.47 16.32 -7.39
C GLY A 143 -10.22 15.29 -6.54
N ARG A 144 -11.05 14.46 -7.17
CA ARG A 144 -11.77 13.37 -6.49
C ARG A 144 -10.82 12.33 -5.88
N ALA A 145 -9.75 12.01 -6.60
CA ALA A 145 -8.72 11.10 -6.13
C ALA A 145 -8.02 11.59 -4.85
N ARG A 146 -7.66 12.88 -4.80
CA ARG A 146 -7.03 13.49 -3.61
C ARG A 146 -7.96 13.42 -2.40
N LYS A 147 -9.21 13.83 -2.62
CA LYS A 147 -10.25 13.79 -1.58
C LYS A 147 -10.47 12.40 -1.03
N ALA A 148 -10.61 11.42 -1.91
CA ALA A 148 -10.84 10.06 -1.47
C ALA A 148 -9.60 9.47 -0.80
N LEU A 149 -8.39 9.72 -1.29
CA LEU A 149 -7.17 9.28 -0.60
C LEU A 149 -7.09 9.87 0.81
N PHE A 150 -7.42 11.15 0.96
CA PHE A 150 -7.52 11.82 2.25
C PHE A 150 -8.54 11.12 3.15
N ASP A 151 -9.76 10.89 2.66
CA ASP A 151 -10.85 10.22 3.39
C ASP A 151 -10.47 8.78 3.81
N ILE A 152 -9.87 7.97 2.92
CA ILE A 152 -9.40 6.61 3.21
C ILE A 152 -8.37 6.63 4.34
N THR A 153 -7.36 7.49 4.20
CA THR A 153 -6.23 7.53 5.14
C THR A 153 -6.68 8.03 6.52
N LYS A 154 -7.59 9.01 6.54
CA LYS A 154 -8.20 9.50 7.77
C LYS A 154 -9.00 8.40 8.47
N LEU A 155 -9.84 7.68 7.73
CA LEU A 155 -10.62 6.56 8.25
C LEU A 155 -9.73 5.44 8.81
N ALA A 156 -8.64 5.09 8.12
CA ALA A 156 -7.66 4.11 8.63
C ALA A 156 -7.07 4.56 9.97
N THR A 157 -6.76 5.84 10.10
CA THR A 157 -6.24 6.45 11.34
C THR A 157 -7.28 6.45 12.45
N GLU A 158 -8.55 6.77 12.15
CA GLU A 158 -9.67 6.69 13.11
C GLU A 158 -9.86 5.26 13.65
N LEU A 159 -9.77 4.25 12.77
CA LEU A 159 -9.88 2.84 13.15
C LEU A 159 -8.76 2.41 14.12
N LEU A 160 -7.53 2.84 13.86
CA LEU A 160 -6.39 2.57 14.73
C LEU A 160 -6.53 3.33 16.07
N SER A 161 -6.88 4.60 16.04
CA SER A 161 -7.08 5.41 17.26
C SER A 161 -8.21 4.88 18.14
N ALA A 162 -9.20 4.18 17.58
CA ALA A 162 -10.28 3.57 18.35
C ALA A 162 -9.86 2.35 19.19
N VAL A 163 -8.67 1.78 18.95
CA VAL A 163 -8.12 0.67 19.75
C VAL A 163 -7.75 1.19 21.15
N PRO A 164 -8.24 0.57 22.24
CA PRO A 164 -7.93 1.01 23.60
C PRO A 164 -6.43 0.95 23.91
N ASP A 165 -5.93 1.87 24.73
CA ASP A 165 -4.52 1.87 25.16
C ASP A 165 -4.14 0.62 25.98
N SER A 166 -5.11 -0.02 26.62
CA SER A 166 -4.92 -1.26 27.37
C SER A 166 -4.83 -2.51 26.50
N ALA A 167 -5.13 -2.42 25.19
CA ALA A 167 -5.11 -3.57 24.30
C ALA A 167 -3.67 -4.06 24.08
N ALA A 168 -3.43 -5.37 24.21
CA ALA A 168 -2.12 -5.96 23.96
C ALA A 168 -1.58 -5.64 22.55
N LEU A 169 -2.49 -5.45 21.58
CA LEU A 169 -2.19 -5.09 20.20
C LEU A 169 -1.44 -3.75 20.07
N LYS A 170 -1.67 -2.77 20.97
CA LYS A 170 -0.89 -1.51 20.93
C LYS A 170 0.59 -1.74 21.23
N ASN A 171 0.90 -2.69 22.10
CA ASN A 171 2.29 -3.05 22.40
C ASN A 171 2.89 -3.91 21.28
N GLU A 172 2.11 -4.86 20.76
CA GLU A 172 2.55 -5.76 19.68
C GLU A 172 2.83 -4.99 18.37
N TYR A 173 2.03 -3.97 18.08
CA TYR A 173 2.08 -3.18 16.85
C TYR A 173 2.41 -1.71 17.12
N ALA A 174 3.19 -1.41 18.17
CA ALA A 174 3.54 -0.06 18.59
C ALA A 174 4.03 0.86 17.44
N PRO A 175 4.87 0.39 16.49
CA PRO A 175 5.29 1.22 15.35
C PRO A 175 4.13 1.71 14.49
N VAL A 176 3.12 0.87 14.21
CA VAL A 176 1.95 1.25 13.40
C VAL A 176 1.12 2.31 14.11
N PHE A 177 0.90 2.17 15.42
CA PHE A 177 0.20 3.20 16.21
C PHE A 177 1.00 4.50 16.30
N GLY A 178 2.33 4.44 16.32
CA GLY A 178 3.19 5.62 16.22
C GLY A 178 3.01 6.37 14.90
N LEU A 179 2.99 5.65 13.77
CA LEU A 179 2.72 6.22 12.45
C LEU A 179 1.30 6.80 12.34
N SER A 180 0.31 6.13 12.94
CA SER A 180 -1.07 6.62 13.04
C SER A 180 -1.14 7.96 13.76
N GLY A 181 -0.45 8.11 14.89
CA GLY A 181 -0.38 9.39 15.61
C GLY A 181 0.31 10.50 14.79
N ALA A 182 1.34 10.15 14.00
CA ALA A 182 2.00 11.10 13.12
C ALA A 182 1.10 11.56 11.95
N LEU A 183 0.26 10.68 11.42
CA LEU A 183 -0.76 11.04 10.41
C LEU A 183 -1.85 11.94 11.00
N ASP A 184 -2.28 11.69 12.23
CA ASP A 184 -3.29 12.52 12.91
C ASP A 184 -2.85 14.00 12.99
N ALA A 185 -1.58 14.24 13.31
CA ALA A 185 -0.99 15.59 13.29
C ALA A 185 -0.96 16.22 11.87
N CYS A 186 -0.90 15.42 10.81
CA CYS A 186 -0.98 15.91 9.43
C CYS A 186 -2.42 16.32 9.08
N PHE A 187 -3.42 15.55 9.50
CA PHE A 187 -4.83 15.88 9.30
C PHE A 187 -5.24 17.15 10.03
N LEU A 188 -4.87 17.28 11.31
CA LEU A 188 -5.13 18.49 12.10
C LEU A 188 -4.51 19.73 11.46
N ALA A 189 -3.31 19.59 10.87
CA ALA A 189 -2.66 20.68 10.17
C ALA A 189 -3.39 21.02 8.86
N TYR A 190 -4.03 20.06 8.18
CA TYR A 190 -4.73 20.26 6.92
C TYR A 190 -6.15 20.84 7.12
N GLU A 191 -6.87 20.37 8.14
CA GLU A 191 -8.26 20.79 8.45
C GLU A 191 -8.33 22.06 9.33
N GLY A 192 -7.19 22.69 9.62
CA GLY A 192 -7.11 23.86 10.50
C GLY A 192 -7.95 25.07 10.03
N PRO A 193 -8.30 25.98 10.95
CA PRO A 193 -9.15 27.13 10.65
C PRO A 193 -8.54 28.02 9.55
N GLY A 194 -9.31 28.28 8.50
CA GLY A 194 -8.90 29.09 7.35
C GLY A 194 -8.35 28.31 6.15
N LYS A 195 -8.38 26.98 6.17
CA LYS A 195 -7.91 26.15 5.05
C LYS A 195 -9.06 25.65 4.19
N HIS A 196 -8.97 25.91 2.89
CA HIS A 196 -9.99 25.57 1.90
C HIS A 196 -9.78 24.18 1.29
N GLY A 197 -9.61 23.14 2.12
CA GLY A 197 -9.58 21.74 1.69
C GLY A 197 -8.73 21.44 0.44
N ASP A 198 -9.09 20.41 -0.32
CA ASP A 198 -8.39 20.02 -1.57
C ASP A 198 -8.49 21.07 -2.68
N GLU A 199 -9.25 22.14 -2.49
CA GLU A 199 -9.33 23.26 -3.43
C GLU A 199 -8.05 24.09 -3.43
N ASP A 200 -7.29 24.07 -2.32
CA ASP A 200 -5.99 24.70 -2.22
C ASP A 200 -4.85 23.71 -2.49
N LEU A 201 -4.29 23.78 -3.71
CA LEU A 201 -3.14 23.00 -4.12
C LEU A 201 -1.96 23.13 -3.14
N GLN A 202 -1.71 24.31 -2.58
CA GLN A 202 -0.56 24.50 -1.68
C GLN A 202 -0.74 23.72 -0.38
N GLU A 203 -1.95 23.73 0.17
CA GLU A 203 -2.28 22.96 1.35
C GLU A 203 -2.23 21.46 1.05
N TRP A 204 -2.77 21.02 -0.10
CA TRP A 204 -2.68 19.62 -0.54
C TRP A 204 -1.23 19.16 -0.65
N THR A 205 -0.38 19.88 -1.38
CA THR A 205 1.02 19.50 -1.57
C THR A 205 1.77 19.45 -0.22
N LYS A 206 1.51 20.41 0.67
CA LYS A 206 2.10 20.44 2.01
C LYS A 206 1.65 19.25 2.86
N PHE A 207 0.36 18.93 2.86
CA PHE A 207 -0.18 17.74 3.52
C PHE A 207 0.45 16.47 2.95
N TRP A 208 0.37 16.27 1.65
CA TRP A 208 0.79 15.03 1.00
C TRP A 208 2.30 14.78 1.13
N SER A 209 3.14 15.82 1.03
CA SER A 209 4.59 15.69 1.25
C SER A 209 4.97 15.13 2.63
N ARG A 210 4.11 15.35 3.64
CA ARG A 210 4.30 14.86 5.01
C ARG A 210 3.62 13.51 5.22
N ALA A 211 2.41 13.35 4.70
CA ALA A 211 1.60 12.15 4.87
C ALA A 211 2.13 10.97 4.05
N GLN A 212 2.56 11.19 2.80
CA GLN A 212 3.00 10.15 1.88
C GLN A 212 4.05 9.18 2.49
N PRO A 213 5.19 9.64 3.04
CA PRO A 213 6.17 8.71 3.61
C PRO A 213 5.59 7.88 4.77
N ILE A 214 4.69 8.47 5.57
CA ILE A 214 4.05 7.79 6.70
C ILE A 214 3.09 6.70 6.20
N VAL A 215 2.29 7.01 5.17
CA VAL A 215 1.37 6.04 4.53
C VAL A 215 2.16 4.87 3.93
N LEU A 216 3.25 5.16 3.20
CA LEU A 216 4.11 4.13 2.61
C LEU A 216 4.74 3.22 3.69
N GLU A 217 5.26 3.82 4.76
CA GLU A 217 5.86 3.07 5.86
C GLU A 217 4.81 2.22 6.61
N MET A 218 3.62 2.79 6.84
CA MET A 218 2.51 2.08 7.47
C MET A 218 2.07 0.88 6.61
N ALA A 219 2.00 1.04 5.29
CA ALA A 219 1.69 -0.06 4.37
C ALA A 219 2.70 -1.21 4.49
N VAL A 220 4.00 -0.89 4.49
CA VAL A 220 5.06 -1.90 4.63
C VAL A 220 4.98 -2.63 5.98
N MET A 221 4.74 -1.90 7.06
CA MET A 221 4.61 -2.50 8.38
C MET A 221 3.39 -3.42 8.47
N LEU A 222 2.22 -2.97 8.00
CA LEU A 222 1.00 -3.75 8.03
C LEU A 222 1.07 -4.98 7.11
N ASP A 223 1.72 -4.88 5.94
CA ASP A 223 1.95 -6.02 5.05
C ASP A 223 2.80 -7.11 5.73
N GLY A 224 3.91 -6.72 6.37
CA GLY A 224 4.74 -7.64 7.15
C GLY A 224 4.03 -8.27 8.36
N MET A 225 2.96 -7.64 8.84
CA MET A 225 2.12 -8.14 9.94
C MET A 225 0.97 -9.01 9.44
N SER A 226 0.47 -8.77 8.22
CA SER A 226 -0.64 -9.50 7.62
C SER A 226 -0.37 -11.00 7.60
N ASP A 227 0.88 -11.39 7.40
CA ASP A 227 1.36 -12.76 7.45
C ASP A 227 1.13 -13.45 8.80
N LYS A 228 1.17 -12.70 9.91
CA LYS A 228 0.93 -13.20 11.27
C LYS A 228 -0.57 -13.19 11.59
N VAL A 229 -1.25 -12.11 11.24
CA VAL A 229 -2.69 -11.92 11.49
C VAL A 229 -3.51 -12.95 10.71
N MET A 230 -3.22 -13.16 9.42
CA MET A 230 -3.95 -14.08 8.55
C MET A 230 -3.68 -15.55 8.87
N LYS A 231 -2.53 -15.88 9.48
CA LYS A 231 -2.22 -17.26 9.95
C LYS A 231 -2.78 -17.56 11.33
N GLY A 232 -3.19 -16.54 12.09
CA GLY A 232 -3.72 -16.66 13.45
C GLY A 232 -5.24 -16.74 13.54
N ILE A 233 -5.96 -16.68 12.42
CA ILE A 233 -7.42 -16.90 12.37
C ILE A 233 -7.63 -18.43 12.23
N PRO A 234 -8.15 -19.13 13.25
CA PRO A 234 -8.40 -20.56 13.21
C PRO A 234 -9.51 -20.94 12.21
#